data_AF-A0A9D8B664-F1
#
_entry.id   AF-A0A9D8B664-F1
#
_cell.length_a   1.000
_cell.length_b   1.000
_cell.length_c   1.000
_cell.angle_alpha   90.00
_cell.angle_beta   90.00
_cell.angle_gamma   90.00
#
_symmetry.space_group_name_H-M   'P 1'
#
loop_
_entity.id
_entity.type
_entity.pdbx_description
1 polymer ?
#
loop_
_entity_poly.entity_id
_entity_poly.type
_entity_poly.pdbx_seq_one_letter_code
_entity_poly.pdbx_strand_id
1 'polypeptide(L)'
;MSDAVLHKVAAFITRQTASGIELLLLAHPYAGNQLPAGTVEENEDPRDAVLREAREETGVNARVVAPMGYLDEELPRDKLAIVKNTIVYARPDATSFDWARVPRGNWVRYERAIGEWTQITYEELDQYPDAKYATYRITGWVPNDALTRQQHRHFFHLIADDETRDSWTQFSDNHQFRLFWAPLAALPEIVSPQNRWVEYVLGMTNGQMTNDK
;
A
#
# COMPACT_ATOMS: atom_id res chain seq x y z
N MET A 1 15.79 12.21 10.64
CA MET A 1 15.00 11.16 9.98
C MET A 1 15.97 10.13 9.47
N SER A 2 15.58 8.86 9.31
CA SER A 2 16.48 7.85 8.76
C SER A 2 16.68 8.05 7.26
N ASP A 3 17.80 7.57 6.75
CA ASP A 3 18.06 7.42 5.31
C ASP A 3 17.42 6.13 4.75
N ALA A 4 16.61 5.43 5.56
CA ALA A 4 15.95 4.21 5.14
C ALA A 4 14.85 4.52 4.12
N VAL A 5 14.68 3.63 3.16
CA VAL A 5 13.59 3.68 2.18
C VAL A 5 12.55 2.64 2.58
N LEU A 6 11.28 3.03 2.65
CA LEU A 6 10.21 2.08 2.90
C LEU A 6 9.82 1.39 1.60
N HIS A 7 9.96 0.06 1.55
CA HIS A 7 9.55 -0.71 0.39
C HIS A 7 8.07 -1.11 0.47
N LYS A 8 7.36 -0.93 -0.63
CA LYS A 8 5.95 -1.30 -0.84
C LYS A 8 5.83 -2.18 -2.07
N VAL A 9 4.73 -2.92 -2.16
CA VAL A 9 4.36 -3.71 -3.34
C VAL A 9 2.95 -3.38 -3.78
N ALA A 10 2.66 -3.54 -5.07
CA ALA A 10 1.31 -3.55 -5.60
C ALA A 10 1.17 -4.68 -6.64
N ALA A 11 0.08 -5.43 -6.54
CA ALA A 11 -0.20 -6.60 -7.33
C ALA A 11 -1.17 -6.28 -8.47
N PHE A 12 -0.73 -6.48 -9.71
CA PHE A 12 -1.60 -6.50 -10.88
C PHE A 12 -1.98 -7.94 -11.18
N ILE A 13 -3.03 -8.43 -10.50
CA ILE A 13 -3.50 -9.81 -10.62
C ILE A 13 -4.47 -9.91 -11.77
N THR A 14 -4.13 -10.71 -12.78
CA THR A 14 -4.93 -10.87 -13.99
C THR A 14 -5.43 -12.29 -14.18
N ARG A 15 -6.51 -12.41 -14.95
CA ARG A 15 -6.97 -13.68 -15.53
C ARG A 15 -7.35 -13.48 -17.00
N GLN A 16 -7.19 -14.53 -17.79
CA GLN A 16 -7.64 -14.57 -19.18
C GLN A 16 -9.03 -15.19 -19.24
N THR A 17 -9.98 -14.52 -19.89
CA THR A 17 -11.32 -15.06 -20.18
C THR A 17 -11.56 -15.08 -21.69
N ALA A 18 -12.71 -15.63 -22.11
CA ALA A 18 -13.16 -15.57 -23.50
C ALA A 18 -13.41 -14.12 -23.98
N SER A 19 -13.69 -13.20 -23.05
CA SER A 19 -14.00 -11.79 -23.34
C SER A 19 -12.76 -10.87 -23.29
N GLY A 20 -11.60 -11.39 -22.86
CA GLY A 20 -10.35 -10.65 -22.77
C GLY A 20 -9.62 -10.82 -21.43
N ILE A 21 -8.71 -9.90 -21.14
CA ILE A 21 -7.97 -9.86 -19.88
C ILE A 21 -8.78 -9.07 -18.85
N GLU A 22 -8.88 -9.61 -17.65
CA GLU A 22 -9.48 -8.94 -16.50
C GLU A 22 -8.43 -8.71 -15.40
N LEU A 23 -8.63 -7.65 -14.62
CA LEU A 23 -7.81 -7.25 -13.48
C LEU A 23 -8.63 -7.37 -12.19
N LEU A 24 -8.06 -7.97 -11.16
CA LEU A 24 -8.70 -8.08 -9.85
C LEU A 24 -8.62 -6.76 -9.09
N LEU A 25 -9.75 -6.28 -8.61
CA LEU A 25 -9.86 -5.07 -7.79
C LEU A 25 -10.57 -5.37 -6.46
N LEU A 26 -10.23 -4.56 -5.44
CA LEU A 26 -10.92 -4.50 -4.16
C LEU A 26 -11.82 -3.27 -4.11
N ALA A 27 -13.11 -3.45 -3.89
CA ALA A 27 -14.01 -2.36 -3.53
C ALA A 27 -13.98 -2.18 -2.00
N HIS A 28 -13.34 -1.10 -1.55
CA HIS A 28 -13.36 -0.69 -0.16
C HIS A 28 -14.67 0.05 0.16
N PRO A 29 -15.39 -0.31 1.24
CA PRO A 29 -16.70 0.27 1.57
C PRO A 29 -16.69 1.80 1.72
N TYR A 30 -15.53 2.35 2.08
CA TYR A 30 -15.33 3.77 2.39
C TYR A 30 -14.23 4.47 1.56
N ALA A 31 -13.65 3.79 0.55
CA ALA A 31 -12.49 4.33 -0.18
C ALA A 31 -12.45 4.02 -1.70
N GLY A 32 -13.52 3.45 -2.26
CA GLY A 32 -13.60 3.17 -3.70
C GLY A 32 -12.81 1.93 -4.12
N ASN A 33 -12.51 1.81 -5.42
CA ASN A 33 -11.82 0.65 -5.97
C ASN A 33 -10.30 0.79 -5.87
N GLN A 34 -9.64 -0.29 -5.47
CA GLN A 34 -8.21 -0.38 -5.18
C GLN A 34 -7.60 -1.64 -5.80
N LEU A 35 -6.30 -1.59 -6.05
CA LEU A 35 -5.42 -2.72 -6.30
C LEU A 35 -4.95 -3.31 -4.97
N PRO A 36 -4.68 -4.62 -4.91
CA PRO A 36 -4.02 -5.22 -3.76
C PRO A 36 -2.60 -4.65 -3.62
N ALA A 37 -2.24 -4.19 -2.43
CA ALA A 37 -0.97 -3.52 -2.19
C ALA A 37 -0.64 -3.46 -0.70
N GLY A 38 0.63 -3.63 -0.38
CA GLY A 38 1.05 -3.61 1.02
C GLY A 38 2.52 -3.32 1.23
N THR A 39 3.00 -3.63 2.43
CA THR A 39 4.34 -3.26 2.89
C THR A 39 5.28 -4.45 2.76
N VAL A 40 6.48 -4.21 2.26
CA VAL A 40 7.55 -5.21 2.34
C VAL A 40 8.10 -5.20 3.77
N GLU A 41 7.99 -6.34 4.44
CA GLU A 41 8.48 -6.52 5.79
C GLU A 41 10.01 -6.46 5.86
N GLU A 42 10.54 -6.30 7.07
CA GLU A 42 12.00 -6.29 7.26
C GLU A 42 12.62 -7.61 6.79
N ASN A 43 13.58 -7.51 5.87
CA ASN A 43 14.28 -8.63 5.25
C ASN A 43 13.39 -9.54 4.38
N GLU A 44 12.18 -9.09 4.00
CA GLU A 44 11.31 -9.78 3.05
C GLU A 44 11.69 -9.44 1.61
N ASP A 45 11.72 -10.44 0.72
CA ASP A 45 11.88 -10.19 -0.71
C ASP A 45 10.60 -9.56 -1.28
N PRO A 46 10.66 -8.49 -2.09
CA PRO A 46 9.46 -7.88 -2.66
C PRO A 46 8.55 -8.84 -3.44
N ARG A 47 9.11 -9.91 -4.04
CA ARG A 47 8.35 -10.95 -4.73
C ARG A 47 7.54 -11.80 -3.74
N ASP A 48 8.11 -12.12 -2.59
CA ASP A 48 7.43 -12.87 -1.55
C ASP A 48 6.36 -11.99 -0.88
N ALA A 49 6.69 -10.72 -0.63
CA ALA A 49 5.76 -9.72 -0.11
C ALA A 49 4.51 -9.60 -1.00
N VAL A 50 4.67 -9.44 -2.33
CA VAL A 50 3.50 -9.29 -3.21
C VAL A 50 2.62 -10.54 -3.26
N LEU A 51 3.19 -11.73 -3.08
CA LEU A 51 2.42 -12.97 -3.00
C LEU A 51 1.66 -13.08 -1.67
N ARG A 52 2.29 -12.68 -0.56
CA ARG A 52 1.65 -12.61 0.77
C ARG A 52 0.49 -11.61 0.75
N GLU A 53 0.72 -10.38 0.31
CA GLU A 53 -0.30 -9.32 0.24
C GLU A 53 -1.46 -9.73 -0.67
N ALA A 54 -1.16 -10.29 -1.86
CA ALA A 54 -2.18 -10.83 -2.74
C ALA A 54 -3.04 -11.89 -2.03
N ARG A 55 -2.43 -12.81 -1.27
CA ARG A 55 -3.16 -13.85 -0.55
C ARG A 55 -3.98 -13.28 0.62
N GLU A 56 -3.44 -12.34 1.38
CA GLU A 56 -4.08 -11.75 2.57
C GLU A 56 -5.31 -10.91 2.19
N GLU A 57 -5.14 -10.00 1.23
CA GLU A 57 -6.18 -9.05 0.83
C GLU A 57 -7.22 -9.65 -0.12
N THR A 58 -6.83 -10.67 -0.91
CA THR A 58 -7.71 -11.24 -1.92
C THR A 58 -8.12 -12.68 -1.67
N GLY A 59 -7.38 -13.45 -0.88
CA GLY A 59 -7.61 -14.88 -0.74
C GLY A 59 -7.32 -15.70 -2.00
N VAL A 60 -6.78 -15.10 -3.07
CA VAL A 60 -6.38 -15.77 -4.30
C VAL A 60 -4.97 -16.33 -4.15
N ASN A 61 -4.77 -17.56 -4.62
CA ASN A 61 -3.43 -18.05 -4.90
C ASN A 61 -3.04 -17.60 -6.30
N ALA A 62 -1.88 -16.98 -6.40
CA ALA A 62 -1.38 -16.44 -7.64
C ALA A 62 0.11 -16.73 -7.78
N ARG A 63 0.60 -16.64 -9.02
CA ARG A 63 2.02 -16.75 -9.33
C ARG A 63 2.51 -15.45 -9.95
N VAL A 64 3.71 -15.02 -9.55
CA VAL A 64 4.39 -13.89 -10.19
C VAL A 64 4.83 -14.29 -11.59
N VAL A 65 4.38 -13.52 -12.58
CA VAL A 65 4.80 -13.64 -13.99
C VAL A 65 6.04 -12.81 -14.25
N ALA A 66 6.00 -11.53 -13.86
CA ALA A 66 7.08 -10.59 -14.09
C ALA A 66 7.04 -9.42 -13.08
N PRO A 67 8.20 -8.86 -12.71
CA PRO A 67 8.26 -7.50 -12.18
C PRO A 67 7.92 -6.51 -13.30
N MET A 68 7.11 -5.50 -12.98
CA MET A 68 6.62 -4.49 -13.90
C MET A 68 7.34 -3.13 -13.71
N GLY A 69 8.41 -3.11 -12.92
CA GLY A 69 9.14 -1.89 -12.56
C GLY A 69 8.82 -1.40 -11.16
N TYR A 70 9.24 -0.17 -10.86
CA TYR A 70 9.06 0.46 -9.56
C TYR A 70 8.90 1.98 -9.68
N LEU A 71 8.32 2.59 -8.64
CA LEU A 71 8.27 4.03 -8.47
C LEU A 71 8.93 4.44 -7.15
N ASP A 72 9.86 5.39 -7.24
CA ASP A 72 10.34 6.14 -6.09
C ASP A 72 9.35 7.28 -5.81
N GLU A 73 8.86 7.33 -4.58
CA GLU A 73 7.85 8.26 -4.11
C GLU A 73 8.38 8.99 -2.88
N GLU A 74 8.35 10.32 -2.92
CA GLU A 74 8.53 11.14 -1.73
C GLU A 74 7.17 11.50 -1.14
N LEU A 75 6.96 11.22 0.15
CA LEU A 75 5.72 11.55 0.84
C LEU A 75 5.54 13.07 0.97
N PRO A 76 4.29 13.57 0.96
CA PRO A 76 3.98 14.98 1.19
C PRO A 76 4.66 15.53 2.45
N ARG A 77 4.99 16.82 2.46
CA ARG A 77 5.77 17.48 3.54
C ARG A 77 5.19 17.32 4.94
N ASP A 78 3.90 17.08 5.08
CA ASP A 78 3.22 16.87 6.36
C ASP A 78 3.09 15.39 6.75
N LYS A 79 3.55 14.46 5.91
CA LYS A 79 3.46 13.01 6.13
C LYS A 79 4.83 12.37 6.27
N LEU A 80 4.89 11.29 7.06
CA LEU A 80 6.06 10.43 7.25
C LEU A 80 5.61 8.97 7.23
N ALA A 81 6.50 8.06 6.89
CA ALA A 81 6.28 6.62 6.97
C ALA A 81 7.07 6.02 8.15
N ILE A 82 6.45 5.07 8.85
CA ILE A 82 7.11 4.25 9.87
C ILE A 82 7.92 3.14 9.18
N VAL A 83 9.24 3.12 9.40
CA VAL A 83 10.14 2.10 8.81
C VAL A 83 10.39 0.90 9.71
N LYS A 84 9.99 0.95 10.98
CA LYS A 84 10.11 -0.18 11.92
C LYS A 84 9.03 -0.07 12.96
N ASN A 85 8.52 -1.18 13.48
CA ASN A 85 7.53 -1.16 14.55
C ASN A 85 8.05 -0.28 15.71
N THR A 86 7.36 0.82 15.97
CA THR A 86 7.86 1.86 16.86
C THR A 86 6.91 2.08 18.03
N ILE A 87 7.52 2.28 19.20
CA ILE A 87 6.82 2.73 20.40
C ILE A 87 6.60 4.23 20.29
N VAL A 88 5.43 4.70 20.75
CA VAL A 88 5.07 6.12 20.82
C VAL A 88 5.13 6.59 22.26
N TYR A 89 6.03 7.53 22.51
CA TYR A 89 6.34 8.07 23.84
C TYR A 89 5.56 9.36 24.11
N ALA A 90 5.16 9.58 25.36
CA ALA A 90 4.47 10.81 25.77
C ALA A 90 5.37 12.05 25.68
N ARG A 91 6.69 11.87 25.76
CA ARG A 91 7.72 12.92 25.68
C ARG A 91 8.86 12.46 24.75
N PRO A 92 9.74 13.37 24.26
CA PRO A 92 10.94 12.99 23.52
C PRO A 92 12.00 12.37 24.45
N ASP A 93 11.61 11.28 25.10
CA ASP A 93 12.35 10.59 26.16
C ASP A 93 11.84 9.15 26.23
N ALA A 94 12.74 8.19 26.02
CA ALA A 94 12.44 6.75 26.03
C ALA A 94 12.02 6.22 27.42
N THR A 95 12.25 6.98 28.49
CA THR A 95 11.80 6.63 29.85
C THR A 95 10.39 7.13 30.17
N SER A 96 9.79 7.90 29.25
CA SER A 96 8.43 8.40 29.42
C SER A 96 7.38 7.34 29.12
N PHE A 97 6.13 7.63 29.49
CA PHE A 97 4.98 6.74 29.29
C PHE A 97 4.78 6.37 27.81
N ASP A 98 4.60 5.08 27.51
CA ASP A 98 4.85 4.51 26.17
C ASP A 98 3.89 3.36 25.76
N TRP A 99 2.62 3.46 26.12
CA TRP A 99 1.60 2.41 25.91
C TRP A 99 1.22 2.14 24.44
N ALA A 100 1.50 3.06 23.52
CA ALA A 100 1.06 2.99 22.13
C ALA A 100 2.19 2.56 21.19
N ARG A 101 1.83 1.86 20.12
CA ARG A 101 2.75 1.42 19.05
C ARG A 101 2.17 1.74 17.70
N VAL A 102 3.01 2.09 16.74
CA VAL A 102 2.62 2.22 15.34
C VAL A 102 3.40 1.19 14.53
N PRO A 103 2.72 0.30 13.78
CA PRO A 103 3.39 -0.69 12.96
C PRO A 103 4.15 -0.07 11.79
N ARG A 104 5.19 -0.77 11.31
CA ARG A 104 5.87 -0.47 10.05
C ARG A 104 4.87 -0.32 8.91
N GLY A 105 5.19 0.53 7.94
CA GLY A 105 4.37 0.72 6.75
C GLY A 105 3.29 1.78 6.88
N ASN A 106 2.85 2.09 8.11
CA ASN A 106 1.85 3.11 8.36
C ASN A 106 2.39 4.51 8.08
N TRP A 107 1.53 5.35 7.51
CA TRP A 107 1.79 6.76 7.35
C TRP A 107 1.31 7.51 8.59
N VAL A 108 2.06 8.51 9.00
CA VAL A 108 1.76 9.37 10.14
C VAL A 108 1.91 10.83 9.73
N ARG A 109 1.14 11.72 10.35
CA ARG A 109 1.31 13.16 10.18
C ARG A 109 2.50 13.64 11.01
N TYR A 110 3.35 14.46 10.42
CA TYR A 110 4.42 15.18 11.09
C TYR A 110 3.86 16.37 11.86
N GLU A 111 4.24 16.53 13.13
CA GLU A 111 3.87 17.69 13.96
C GLU A 111 5.06 18.64 14.15
N ARG A 112 6.16 18.12 14.70
CA ARG A 112 7.37 18.87 15.07
C ARG A 112 8.51 17.92 15.42
N ALA A 113 9.74 18.43 15.46
CA ALA A 113 10.92 17.69 15.89
C ALA A 113 11.72 18.43 16.97
N ILE A 114 12.34 17.67 17.89
CA ILE A 114 13.26 18.17 18.92
C ILE A 114 14.41 17.16 19.03
N GLY A 115 15.62 17.57 18.64
CA GLY A 115 16.80 16.68 18.63
C GLY A 115 16.53 15.40 17.84
N GLU A 116 16.78 14.25 18.47
CA GLU A 116 16.61 12.91 17.88
C GLU A 116 15.16 12.39 17.90
N TRP A 117 14.18 13.26 18.17
CA TRP A 117 12.78 12.89 18.33
C TRP A 117 11.87 13.69 17.41
N THR A 118 10.84 13.03 16.89
CA THR A 118 9.77 13.65 16.12
C THR A 118 8.43 13.34 16.77
N GLN A 119 7.63 14.38 17.00
CA GLN A 119 6.24 14.21 17.37
C GLN A 119 5.42 13.93 16.10
N ILE A 120 4.67 12.84 16.14
CA ILE A 120 3.80 12.39 15.06
C ILE A 120 2.36 12.27 15.54
N THR A 121 1.45 12.23 14.57
CA THR A 121 0.06 11.80 14.79
C THR A 121 -0.25 10.66 13.83
N TYR A 122 -0.53 9.47 14.36
CA TYR A 122 -1.18 8.39 13.62
C TYR A 122 -2.70 8.54 13.76
N GLU A 123 -3.44 8.39 12.66
CA GLU A 123 -4.88 8.57 12.63
C GLU A 123 -5.53 7.55 11.69
N GLU A 124 -6.62 6.96 12.17
CA GLU A 124 -7.57 6.20 11.36
C GLU A 124 -8.82 7.07 11.16
N LEU A 125 -9.29 7.14 9.92
CA LEU A 125 -10.41 7.97 9.50
C LEU A 125 -11.61 7.11 9.16
N ASP A 126 -12.82 7.67 9.23
CA ASP A 126 -14.05 6.94 8.90
C ASP A 126 -14.13 6.56 7.41
N GLN A 127 -13.55 7.38 6.54
CA GLN A 127 -13.56 7.18 5.09
C GLN A 127 -12.45 7.99 4.42
N TYR A 128 -12.20 7.68 3.15
CA TYR A 128 -11.24 8.38 2.31
C TYR A 128 -11.83 8.60 0.91
N PRO A 129 -11.60 9.74 0.24
CA PRO A 129 -10.78 10.87 0.69
C PRO A 129 -11.47 11.83 1.66
N ASP A 130 -12.81 11.87 1.65
CA ASP A 130 -13.60 12.88 2.35
C ASP A 130 -13.99 12.46 3.77
N ALA A 131 -12.99 12.33 4.63
CA ALA A 131 -13.17 11.98 6.05
C ALA A 131 -14.06 12.99 6.78
N LYS A 132 -15.00 12.49 7.60
CA LYS A 132 -15.86 13.30 8.47
C LYS A 132 -15.34 13.35 9.89
N TYR A 133 -14.68 12.30 10.37
CA TYR A 133 -14.08 12.23 11.70
C TYR A 133 -12.94 11.21 11.75
N ALA A 134 -12.06 11.36 12.74
CA ALA A 134 -11.10 10.32 13.07
C ALA A 134 -11.75 9.30 14.01
N THR A 135 -11.70 8.03 13.64
CA THR A 135 -12.16 6.91 14.47
C THR A 135 -11.16 6.61 15.57
N TYR A 136 -9.87 6.83 15.30
CA TYR A 136 -8.78 6.58 16.23
C TYR A 136 -7.63 7.56 15.97
N ARG A 137 -6.96 8.03 17.04
CA ARG A 137 -5.81 8.93 16.92
C ARG A 137 -4.81 8.72 18.06
N ILE A 138 -3.53 8.59 17.70
CA ILE A 138 -2.41 8.59 18.64
C ILE A 138 -1.48 9.74 18.28
N THR A 139 -1.20 10.62 19.24
CA THR A 139 -0.19 11.68 19.10
C THR A 139 0.88 11.51 20.16
N GLY A 140 2.16 11.50 19.75
CA GLY A 140 3.28 11.34 20.65
C GLY A 140 4.61 11.35 19.91
N TRP A 141 5.68 11.02 20.61
CA TRP A 141 7.05 11.15 20.12
C TRP A 141 7.62 9.79 19.72
N VAL A 142 8.31 9.76 18.59
CA VAL A 142 9.05 8.58 18.12
C VAL A 142 10.50 8.97 17.81
N PRO A 143 11.46 8.05 17.91
CA PRO A 143 12.82 8.29 17.47
C PRO A 143 12.87 8.63 15.97
N ASN A 144 13.76 9.56 15.60
CA ASN A 144 13.93 10.00 14.22
C ASN A 144 14.31 8.86 13.26
N ASP A 145 14.98 7.82 13.77
CA ASP A 145 15.44 6.68 12.98
C ASP A 145 14.30 5.73 12.57
N ALA A 146 13.11 5.88 13.16
CA ALA A 146 11.90 5.13 12.81
C ALA A 146 11.10 5.76 11.66
N LEU A 147 11.56 6.88 11.11
CA LEU A 147 10.80 7.71 10.19
C LEU A 147 11.54 7.97 8.88
N THR A 148 10.82 7.85 7.77
CA THR A 148 11.28 8.25 6.44
C THR A 148 10.21 9.04 5.68
N ARG A 149 10.64 9.75 4.62
CA ARG A 149 9.78 10.29 3.57
C ARG A 149 9.89 9.52 2.26
N GLN A 150 10.88 8.66 2.15
CA GLN A 150 11.21 7.96 0.92
C GLN A 150 10.51 6.60 0.91
N GLN A 151 9.76 6.37 -0.15
CA GLN A 151 9.07 5.11 -0.40
C GLN A 151 9.47 4.60 -1.78
N HIS A 152 9.62 3.29 -1.90
CA HIS A 152 9.89 2.62 -3.16
C HIS A 152 8.85 1.54 -3.38
N ARG A 153 8.01 1.71 -4.39
CA ARG A 153 6.89 0.81 -4.70
C ARG A 153 7.22 -0.09 -5.87
N HIS A 154 7.30 -1.38 -5.62
CA HIS A 154 7.48 -2.40 -6.64
C HIS A 154 6.13 -2.81 -7.23
N PHE A 155 6.08 -2.99 -8.54
CA PHE A 155 4.90 -3.49 -9.25
C PHE A 155 5.16 -4.88 -9.78
N PHE A 156 4.18 -5.78 -9.63
CA PHE A 156 4.28 -7.14 -10.16
C PHE A 156 3.03 -7.52 -10.92
N HIS A 157 3.23 -8.19 -12.05
CA HIS A 157 2.17 -8.88 -12.76
C HIS A 157 2.03 -10.30 -12.21
N LEU A 158 0.83 -10.60 -11.73
CA LEU A 158 0.45 -11.89 -11.18
C LEU A 158 -0.65 -12.50 -12.05
N ILE A 159 -0.66 -13.83 -12.14
CA ILE A 159 -1.78 -14.59 -12.70
C ILE A 159 -2.39 -15.41 -11.58
N ALA A 160 -3.71 -15.31 -11.45
CA ALA A 160 -4.48 -16.13 -10.52
C ALA A 160 -4.57 -17.58 -11.01
N ASP A 161 -4.63 -18.53 -10.08
CA ASP A 161 -4.87 -19.94 -10.40
C ASP A 161 -6.31 -20.17 -10.92
N ASP A 162 -6.54 -21.27 -11.65
CA ASP A 162 -7.71 -21.47 -12.53
C ASP A 162 -9.09 -21.45 -11.85
N GLU A 163 -9.18 -21.61 -10.53
CA GLU A 163 -10.46 -21.61 -9.77
C GLU A 163 -10.71 -20.27 -9.07
N THR A 164 -10.99 -19.20 -9.83
CA THR A 164 -11.42 -17.92 -9.25
C THR A 164 -12.90 -17.66 -9.43
N ARG A 165 -13.57 -17.31 -8.32
CA ARG A 165 -14.94 -16.81 -8.33
C ARG A 165 -14.99 -15.47 -9.06
N ASP A 166 -16.15 -15.13 -9.62
CA ASP A 166 -16.33 -13.82 -10.28
C ASP A 166 -16.37 -12.64 -9.30
N SER A 167 -16.83 -12.88 -8.08
CA SER A 167 -16.77 -11.93 -6.97
C SER A 167 -16.87 -12.66 -5.64
N TRP A 168 -16.22 -12.13 -4.60
CA TRP A 168 -16.32 -12.62 -3.23
C TRP A 168 -15.98 -11.51 -2.25
N THR A 169 -16.04 -11.84 -0.96
CA THR A 169 -15.67 -10.94 0.12
C THR A 169 -14.46 -11.49 0.86
N GLN A 170 -13.52 -10.62 1.22
CA GLN A 170 -12.36 -10.94 2.04
C GLN A 170 -12.25 -9.93 3.19
N PHE A 171 -11.92 -10.40 4.38
CA PHE A 171 -11.60 -9.55 5.52
C PHE A 171 -10.07 -9.42 5.62
N SER A 172 -9.57 -8.19 5.52
CA SER A 172 -8.15 -7.85 5.67
C SER A 172 -8.04 -6.44 6.24
N ASP A 173 -6.96 -6.11 6.94
CA ASP A 173 -6.72 -4.77 7.51
C ASP A 173 -7.92 -4.16 8.26
N ASN A 174 -8.64 -5.01 9.01
CA ASN A 174 -9.86 -4.65 9.74
C ASN A 174 -11.05 -4.18 8.88
N HIS A 175 -10.98 -4.38 7.58
CA HIS A 175 -12.01 -4.01 6.62
C HIS A 175 -12.55 -5.23 5.88
N GLN A 176 -13.81 -5.13 5.49
CA GLN A 176 -14.45 -6.12 4.64
C GLN A 176 -14.46 -5.60 3.19
N PHE A 177 -13.62 -6.19 2.34
CA PHE A 177 -13.49 -5.84 0.94
C PHE A 177 -14.40 -6.72 0.08
N ARG A 178 -15.06 -6.12 -0.91
CA ARG A 178 -15.68 -6.88 -2.00
C ARG A 178 -14.70 -6.94 -3.17
N LEU A 179 -14.29 -8.14 -3.56
CA LEU A 179 -13.42 -8.37 -4.69
C LEU A 179 -14.21 -8.69 -5.95
N PHE A 180 -13.72 -8.21 -7.09
CA PHE A 180 -14.34 -8.43 -8.39
C PHE A 180 -13.33 -8.26 -9.52
N TRP A 181 -13.59 -8.95 -10.63
CA TRP A 181 -12.80 -8.82 -11.85
C TRP A 181 -13.35 -7.70 -12.73
N ALA A 182 -12.48 -6.79 -13.14
CA ALA A 182 -12.80 -5.70 -14.06
C ALA A 182 -12.12 -5.93 -15.41
N PRO A 183 -12.80 -5.75 -16.55
CA PRO A 183 -12.16 -5.81 -17.86
C PRO A 183 -11.01 -4.80 -17.94
N LEU A 184 -9.79 -5.25 -18.28
CA LEU A 184 -8.62 -4.38 -18.31
C LEU A 184 -8.77 -3.23 -19.31
N ALA A 185 -9.51 -3.46 -20.40
CA ALA A 185 -9.81 -2.45 -21.41
C ALA A 185 -10.85 -1.40 -20.96
N ALA A 186 -11.54 -1.62 -19.83
CA ALA A 186 -12.62 -0.77 -19.34
C ALA A 186 -12.67 -0.80 -17.80
N LEU A 187 -11.55 -0.44 -17.16
CA LEU A 187 -11.45 -0.40 -15.70
C LEU A 187 -12.43 0.65 -15.12
N PRO A 188 -13.08 0.37 -13.97
CA PRO A 188 -13.80 1.38 -13.22
C PRO A 188 -12.82 2.42 -12.67
N GLU A 189 -13.35 3.52 -12.13
CA GLU A 189 -12.53 4.50 -11.42
C GLU A 189 -11.79 3.84 -10.25
N ILE A 190 -10.46 4.02 -10.22
CA ILE A 190 -9.56 3.56 -9.17
C ILE A 190 -9.18 4.78 -8.33
N VAL A 191 -9.23 4.62 -7.01
CA VAL A 191 -9.01 5.73 -6.08
C VAL A 191 -7.57 6.26 -6.16
N SER A 192 -7.41 7.57 -6.02
CA SER A 192 -6.11 8.21 -5.87
C SER A 192 -5.44 7.82 -4.53
N PRO A 193 -4.13 7.52 -4.49
CA PRO A 193 -3.16 7.72 -5.56
C PRO A 193 -2.98 6.52 -6.52
N GLN A 194 -3.74 5.44 -6.37
CA GLN A 194 -3.50 4.18 -7.07
C GLN A 194 -3.80 4.24 -8.57
N ASN A 195 -4.67 5.15 -9.00
CA ASN A 195 -4.89 5.43 -10.43
C ASN A 195 -3.59 5.71 -11.19
N ARG A 196 -2.64 6.43 -10.57
CA ARG A 196 -1.32 6.72 -11.17
C ARG A 196 -0.46 5.45 -11.34
N TRP A 197 -0.66 4.43 -10.52
CA TRP A 197 0.04 3.15 -10.66
C TRP A 197 -0.39 2.43 -11.93
N VAL A 198 -1.69 2.46 -12.22
CA VAL A 198 -2.25 1.89 -13.46
C VAL A 198 -1.73 2.64 -14.68
N GLU A 199 -1.72 3.97 -14.65
CA GLU A 199 -1.16 4.81 -15.71
C GLU A 199 0.32 4.48 -15.97
N TYR A 200 1.12 4.32 -14.91
CA TYR A 200 2.53 3.95 -15.00
C TYR A 200 2.71 2.57 -15.66
N VAL A 201 2.07 1.53 -15.13
CA VAL A 201 2.24 0.15 -15.60
C VAL A 201 1.72 -0.02 -17.04
N LEU A 202 0.54 0.54 -17.35
CA LEU A 202 -0.02 0.43 -18.70
C LEU A 202 0.72 1.32 -19.72
N GLY A 203 1.24 2.46 -19.28
CA GLY A 203 2.12 3.30 -20.10
C GLY A 203 3.39 2.58 -20.52
N MET A 204 3.99 1.78 -19.64
CA MET A 204 5.17 0.95 -19.97
C MET A 204 4.84 -0.14 -20.98
N THR A 205 3.69 -0.81 -20.86
CA THR A 205 3.28 -1.84 -21.83
C THR A 205 3.02 -1.29 -23.23
N ASN A 206 2.51 -0.05 -23.34
CA ASN A 206 2.31 0.61 -24.64
C ASN A 206 3.61 1.15 -25.26
N GLY A 207 4.60 1.52 -24.43
CA GLY A 207 5.92 1.95 -24.89
C GLY A 207 6.80 0.82 -25.45
N GLN A 208 6.58 -0.42 -25.00
CA GLN A 208 7.32 -1.60 -25.49
C GLN A 208 6.91 -2.09 -26.88
N MET A 209 5.85 -1.54 -27.50
CA MET A 209 5.52 -1.82 -28.91
C MET A 209 6.22 -0.88 -29.93
N THR A 210 7.16 -0.01 -29.49
CA THR A 210 7.77 1.00 -30.40
C THR A 210 9.28 0.95 -30.56
N ASN A 211 9.99 0.00 -29.94
CA ASN A 211 11.42 -0.19 -30.19
C ASN A 211 11.71 -1.54 -30.85
N ASP A 212 11.40 -1.61 -32.14
CA ASP A 212 12.14 -2.42 -33.10
C ASP A 212 12.50 -1.50 -34.27
N LYS A 213 13.73 -0.96 -34.24
CA LYS A 213 14.49 -0.47 -35.38
C LYS A 213 15.99 -0.50 -35.08
#